data_AF-A0A389MNC9-F1
#
_entry.id   AF-A0A389MNC9-F1
#
_cell.length_a   1.000
_cell.length_b   1.000
_cell.length_c   1.000
_cell.angle_alpha   90.00
_cell.angle_beta   90.00
_cell.angle_gamma   90.00
#
_symmetry.space_group_name_H-M   'P 1'
#
loop_
_entity.id
_entity.type
_entity.pdbx_description
1 polymer ?
#
loop_
_entity_poly.entity_id
_entity_poly.type
_entity_poly.pdbx_seq_one_letter_code
_entity_poly.pdbx_strand_id
1 'polypeptide(L)'
;MILRLLSAALAAGFLAAVVATGLQLVLTSPLIVAAERYETQASAPSAPGLIQPAHVHLAHDHGHAAPGEAREWQPAPGLQRAAFTGLATLVGAVGYALLLGAVMLAVGREPTPESALGFAVAGFLAVALAPAVGLPPELPGSEAAPLAARQAWWVMTAVSTALGLYLILVRRVAITILGGLVLIVGPHLAGAPEAAETKTALPAGLAAQFAARSLGVSFVTWAVIGLAFGWCWQMFGRERANA
;
A
#
# COMPACT_ATOMS: atom_id res chain seq x y z
N MET A 1 11.09 27.84 -3.23
CA MET A 1 9.97 26.91 -2.88
C MET A 1 10.38 25.44 -2.86
N ILE A 2 11.21 24.96 -3.80
CA ILE A 2 11.61 23.53 -3.90
C ILE A 2 12.21 22.97 -2.61
N LEU A 3 13.17 23.67 -1.99
CA LEU A 3 13.77 23.21 -0.73
C LEU A 3 12.76 23.08 0.42
N ARG A 4 11.76 23.98 0.50
CA ARG A 4 10.70 23.91 1.52
C ARG A 4 9.81 22.68 1.30
N LEU A 5 9.47 22.39 0.04
CA LEU A 5 8.72 21.19 -0.35
C LEU A 5 9.49 19.93 0.02
N LEU A 6 10.78 19.85 -0.35
CA LEU A 6 11.61 18.69 -0.08
C LEU A 6 11.76 18.45 1.44
N SER A 7 12.09 19.48 2.21
CA SER A 7 12.24 19.37 3.67
C SER A 7 10.93 18.95 4.36
N ALA A 8 9.80 19.55 3.98
CA ALA A 8 8.50 19.18 4.54
C ALA A 8 8.09 17.74 4.19
N ALA A 9 8.32 17.32 2.94
CA ALA A 9 8.00 15.96 2.50
C ALA A 9 8.89 14.90 3.15
N LEU A 10 10.19 15.17 3.31
CA LEU A 10 11.11 14.26 3.99
C LEU A 10 10.71 14.07 5.45
N ALA A 11 10.43 15.15 6.17
CA ALA A 11 10.03 15.08 7.57
C ALA A 11 8.68 14.37 7.76
N ALA A 12 7.68 14.71 6.95
CA ALA A 12 6.36 14.09 7.00
C ALA A 12 6.39 12.62 6.61
N GLY A 13 7.11 12.28 5.53
CA GLY A 13 7.29 10.91 5.06
C GLY A 13 8.03 10.06 6.08
N PHE A 14 9.07 10.58 6.72
CA PHE A 14 9.77 9.87 7.80
C PHE A 14 8.86 9.57 8.99
N LEU A 15 8.11 10.57 9.48
CA LEU A 15 7.19 10.38 10.60
C LEU A 15 6.10 9.35 10.27
N ALA A 16 5.50 9.46 9.08
CA ALA A 16 4.51 8.50 8.61
C ALA A 16 5.09 7.09 8.49
N ALA A 17 6.33 6.95 8.01
CA ALA A 17 6.98 5.66 7.86
C ALA A 17 7.27 4.97 9.19
N VAL A 18 7.68 5.71 10.22
CA VAL A 18 7.87 5.18 11.57
C VAL A 18 6.56 4.62 12.12
N VAL A 19 5.47 5.40 12.01
CA VAL A 19 4.14 4.96 12.47
C VAL A 19 3.66 3.74 11.67
N ALA A 20 3.74 3.81 10.34
CA ALA A 20 3.30 2.74 9.44
C ALA A 20 4.07 1.44 9.68
N THR A 21 5.39 1.50 9.85
CA THR A 21 6.23 0.32 10.11
C THR A 21 5.84 -0.34 11.44
N GLY A 22 5.61 0.45 12.50
CA GLY A 22 5.12 -0.07 13.77
C GLY A 22 3.78 -0.78 13.64
N LEU A 23 2.83 -0.18 12.91
CA LEU A 23 1.54 -0.79 12.65
C LEU A 23 1.64 -2.05 11.79
N GLN A 24 2.50 -2.08 10.76
CA GLN A 24 2.72 -3.26 9.93
C GLN A 24 3.26 -4.43 10.77
N LEU A 25 4.22 -4.18 11.65
CA LEU A 25 4.81 -5.21 12.51
C LEU A 25 3.77 -5.86 13.43
N VAL A 26 2.79 -5.08 13.91
CA VAL A 26 1.76 -5.57 14.85
C VAL A 26 0.55 -6.14 14.12
N LEU A 27 0.10 -5.52 13.03
CA LEU A 27 -1.19 -5.81 12.42
C LEU A 27 -1.12 -6.74 11.22
N THR A 28 -0.10 -6.61 10.37
CA THR A 28 -0.01 -7.34 9.09
C THR A 28 1.05 -8.43 9.10
N SER A 29 2.20 -8.21 9.74
CA SER A 29 3.29 -9.20 9.82
C SER A 29 2.84 -10.57 10.40
N PRO A 30 2.05 -10.64 11.50
CA PRO A 30 1.57 -11.93 12.00
C PRO A 30 0.66 -12.67 11.02
N LEU A 31 -0.10 -11.94 10.20
CA LEU A 31 -0.95 -12.53 9.17
C LEU A 31 -0.13 -13.09 8.01
N ILE A 32 0.96 -12.39 7.63
CA ILE A 32 1.92 -12.87 6.64
C ILE A 32 2.54 -14.19 7.10
N VAL A 33 3.07 -14.25 8.32
CA VAL A 33 3.66 -15.47 8.89
C VAL A 33 2.63 -16.60 9.02
N ALA A 34 1.36 -16.27 9.28
CA ALA A 34 0.29 -17.26 9.30
C ALA A 34 -0.03 -17.79 7.89
N ALA A 35 0.02 -16.95 6.86
CA ALA A 35 -0.22 -17.33 5.47
C ALA A 35 0.90 -18.24 4.91
N GLU A 36 2.17 -17.96 5.24
CA GLU A 36 3.33 -18.76 4.83
C GLU A 36 3.20 -20.26 5.21
N ARG A 37 2.43 -20.59 6.26
CA ARG A 37 2.15 -21.98 6.67
C ARG A 37 1.32 -22.75 5.64
N TYR A 38 0.42 -22.07 4.92
CA TYR A 38 -0.46 -22.70 3.93
C TYR A 38 0.26 -22.93 2.60
N GLU A 39 1.20 -22.06 2.21
CA GLU A 39 2.09 -22.29 1.06
C GLU A 39 2.95 -23.56 1.26
N THR A 40 3.50 -23.70 2.47
CA THR A 40 4.38 -24.84 2.81
C THR A 40 3.60 -26.15 2.82
N GLN A 41 2.34 -26.14 3.24
CA GLN A 41 1.48 -27.33 3.27
C GLN A 41 0.93 -27.70 1.88
N ALA A 42 0.64 -26.71 1.03
CA ALA A 42 0.23 -26.97 -0.36
C ALA A 42 1.36 -27.61 -1.20
N SER A 43 2.62 -27.42 -0.80
CA SER A 43 3.81 -27.96 -1.45
C SER A 43 4.24 -29.34 -0.92
N ALA A 44 3.59 -29.89 0.11
CA ALA A 44 3.92 -31.20 0.66
C ALA A 44 3.27 -32.31 -0.19
N PRO A 45 4.03 -33.28 -0.74
CA PRO A 45 3.44 -34.41 -1.45
C PRO A 45 2.55 -35.20 -0.49
N SER A 46 1.30 -35.44 -0.88
CA SER A 46 0.41 -36.36 -0.17
C SER A 46 0.95 -37.79 -0.34
N ALA A 47 1.79 -38.25 0.59
CA ALA A 47 2.21 -39.64 0.67
C ALA A 47 1.37 -40.39 1.73
N PRO A 48 0.84 -41.59 1.42
CA PRO A 48 0.06 -42.36 2.37
C PRO A 48 0.97 -43.09 3.37
N GLY A 49 0.74 -42.83 4.67
CA GLY A 49 0.98 -43.73 5.81
C GLY A 49 2.43 -44.19 6.09
N LEU A 50 2.97 -43.77 7.24
CA LEU A 50 3.56 -44.64 8.28
C LEU A 50 4.04 -43.77 9.47
N ILE A 51 3.73 -44.22 10.68
CA ILE A 51 3.99 -43.56 11.97
C ILE A 51 5.47 -43.70 12.33
N GLN A 52 6.17 -42.61 12.70
CA GLN A 52 7.34 -42.61 13.60
C GLN A 52 7.47 -41.29 14.40
N PRO A 53 8.10 -41.30 15.61
CA PRO A 53 7.96 -40.26 16.63
C PRO A 53 8.98 -39.11 16.54
N ALA A 54 8.71 -38.07 17.34
CA ALA A 54 9.23 -36.70 17.28
C ALA A 54 10.73 -36.49 17.54
N HIS A 55 11.32 -35.52 16.82
CA HIS A 55 12.45 -34.69 17.26
C HIS A 55 12.36 -33.26 16.67
N VAL A 56 13.04 -32.35 17.36
CA VAL A 56 12.91 -30.89 17.45
C VAL A 56 13.34 -30.11 16.19
N HIS A 57 12.73 -28.91 16.04
CA HIS A 57 12.92 -27.86 15.05
C HIS A 57 14.29 -27.73 14.36
N LEU A 58 14.27 -27.89 13.03
CA LEU A 58 15.14 -27.19 12.09
C LEU A 58 14.23 -26.69 10.95
N ALA A 59 14.20 -25.37 10.74
CA ALA A 59 13.53 -24.73 9.63
C ALA A 59 14.19 -25.21 8.33
N HIS A 60 13.53 -26.14 7.64
CA HIS A 60 13.98 -26.61 6.33
C HIS A 60 13.45 -25.66 5.24
N ASP A 61 14.43 -25.05 4.58
CA ASP A 61 14.43 -24.50 3.22
C ASP A 61 13.20 -24.87 2.38
N HIS A 62 12.47 -23.86 1.91
CA HIS A 62 11.32 -24.08 1.03
C HIS A 62 11.76 -24.77 -0.28
N GLY A 63 10.95 -25.70 -0.78
CA GLY A 63 10.79 -26.00 -2.21
C GLY A 63 12.03 -26.38 -3.05
N HIS A 64 12.08 -27.64 -3.47
CA HIS A 64 12.91 -28.10 -4.57
C HIS A 64 12.67 -27.26 -5.85
N ALA A 65 13.61 -26.37 -6.17
CA ALA A 65 13.72 -25.81 -7.51
C ALA A 65 14.31 -26.86 -8.45
N ALA A 66 13.76 -26.96 -9.66
CA ALA A 66 14.43 -27.63 -10.77
C ALA A 66 15.83 -27.01 -10.97
N PRO A 67 16.84 -27.79 -11.40
CA PRO A 67 18.19 -27.27 -11.60
C PRO A 67 18.19 -26.25 -12.75
N GLY A 68 18.07 -24.96 -12.42
CA GLY A 68 18.12 -23.86 -13.40
C GLY A 68 17.37 -22.58 -13.06
N GLU A 69 16.39 -22.60 -12.14
CA GLU A 69 15.69 -21.38 -11.74
C GLU A 69 16.41 -20.69 -10.57
N ALA A 70 17.01 -19.54 -10.86
CA ALA A 70 17.59 -18.68 -9.83
C ALA A 70 16.48 -18.23 -8.89
N ARG A 71 16.54 -18.72 -7.65
CA ARG A 71 15.63 -18.35 -6.58
C ARG A 71 15.67 -16.84 -6.40
N GLU A 72 14.55 -16.16 -6.60
CA GLU A 72 14.47 -14.70 -6.43
C GLU A 72 14.83 -14.37 -4.98
N TRP A 73 15.79 -13.45 -4.79
CA TRP A 73 16.29 -13.13 -3.46
C TRP A 73 15.21 -12.47 -2.62
N GLN A 74 15.03 -12.93 -1.38
CA GLN A 74 14.10 -12.35 -0.42
C GLN A 74 14.79 -12.11 0.94
N PRO A 75 14.46 -11.02 1.67
CA PRO A 75 14.97 -10.80 3.02
C PRO A 75 14.62 -11.94 3.97
N ALA A 76 15.60 -12.38 4.76
CA ALA A 76 15.39 -13.41 5.78
C ALA A 76 14.37 -12.94 6.85
N PRO A 77 13.59 -13.87 7.45
CA PRO A 77 12.67 -13.55 8.52
C PRO A 77 13.35 -12.80 9.69
N GLY A 78 12.55 -12.05 10.46
CA GLY A 78 13.03 -11.29 11.61
C GLY A 78 13.52 -9.89 11.25
N LEU A 79 14.69 -9.50 11.78
CA LEU A 79 15.18 -8.12 11.71
C LEU A 79 15.45 -7.66 10.28
N GLN A 80 15.99 -8.53 9.42
CA GLN A 80 16.31 -8.17 8.03
C GLN A 80 15.05 -7.79 7.26
N ARG A 81 14.02 -8.64 7.27
CA ARG A 81 12.72 -8.34 6.65
C ARG A 81 12.08 -7.08 7.22
N ALA A 82 12.11 -6.91 8.54
CA ALA A 82 11.58 -5.71 9.19
C ALA A 82 12.30 -4.43 8.72
N ALA A 83 13.63 -4.47 8.61
CA ALA A 83 14.43 -3.33 8.15
C ALA A 83 14.16 -2.98 6.68
N PHE A 84 14.13 -3.96 5.78
CA PHE A 84 13.81 -3.72 4.37
C PHE A 84 12.36 -3.26 4.18
N THR A 85 11.41 -3.80 4.94
CA THR A 85 10.01 -3.33 4.94
C THR A 85 9.94 -1.88 5.42
N GLY A 86 10.60 -1.54 6.52
CA GLY A 86 10.65 -0.17 7.02
C GLY A 86 11.29 0.81 6.03
N LEU A 87 12.36 0.40 5.35
CA LEU A 87 13.00 1.21 4.31
C LEU A 87 12.09 1.42 3.10
N ALA A 88 11.41 0.37 2.62
CA ALA A 88 10.45 0.48 1.52
C ALA A 88 9.27 1.40 1.92
N THR A 89 8.75 1.25 3.13
CA THR A 89 7.70 2.11 3.69
C THR A 89 8.17 3.57 3.78
N LEU A 90 9.43 3.82 4.16
CA LEU A 90 10.03 5.15 4.19
C LEU A 90 10.08 5.80 2.81
N VAL A 91 10.62 5.10 1.81
CA VAL A 91 10.71 5.61 0.43
C VAL A 91 9.32 5.91 -0.11
N GLY A 92 8.35 5.00 0.09
CA GLY A 92 6.98 5.20 -0.32
C GLY A 92 6.30 6.39 0.36
N ALA A 93 6.43 6.51 1.68
CA ALA A 93 5.82 7.60 2.44
C ALA A 93 6.38 8.98 2.06
N VAL A 94 7.70 9.09 1.84
CA VAL A 94 8.33 10.31 1.32
C VAL A 94 7.84 10.63 -0.10
N GLY A 95 7.75 9.62 -0.97
CA GLY A 95 7.20 9.77 -2.33
C GLY A 95 5.77 10.30 -2.34
N TYR A 96 4.89 9.73 -1.50
CA TYR A 96 3.52 10.21 -1.34
C TYR A 96 3.45 11.62 -0.75
N ALA A 97 4.30 11.96 0.22
CA ALA A 97 4.37 13.32 0.76
C ALA A 97 4.80 14.36 -0.29
N LEU A 98 5.75 14.00 -1.17
CA LEU A 98 6.16 14.84 -2.30
C LEU A 98 5.01 15.05 -3.30
N LEU A 99 4.31 13.96 -3.67
CA LEU A 99 3.15 14.03 -4.56
C LEU A 99 2.03 14.87 -3.97
N LEU A 100 1.71 14.68 -2.68
CA LEU A 100 0.72 15.46 -1.95
C LEU A 100 1.04 16.96 -2.05
N GLY A 101 2.27 17.35 -1.67
CA GLY A 101 2.72 18.73 -1.72
C GLY A 101 2.70 19.30 -3.15
N ALA A 102 3.16 18.54 -4.14
CA ALA A 102 3.15 18.96 -5.53
C ALA A 102 1.73 19.24 -6.04
N VAL A 103 0.76 18.36 -5.73
CA VAL A 103 -0.64 18.53 -6.12
C VAL A 103 -1.26 19.74 -5.42
N MET A 104 -1.03 19.93 -4.12
CA MET A 104 -1.56 21.09 -3.39
C MET A 104 -1.05 22.41 -3.99
N LEU A 105 0.24 22.49 -4.31
CA LEU A 105 0.85 23.66 -4.93
C LEU A 105 0.32 23.89 -6.35
N ALA A 106 0.18 22.83 -7.16
CA ALA A 106 -0.37 22.92 -8.51
C ALA A 106 -1.82 23.43 -8.54
N VAL A 107 -2.59 23.11 -7.49
CA VAL A 107 -3.98 23.58 -7.32
C VAL A 107 -4.05 24.93 -6.60
N GLY A 108 -2.92 25.53 -6.22
CA GLY A 108 -2.86 26.82 -5.54
C GLY A 108 -3.43 26.78 -4.11
N ARG A 109 -3.42 25.61 -3.46
CA ARG A 109 -3.87 25.46 -2.07
C ARG A 109 -2.69 25.53 -1.13
N GLU A 110 -2.78 26.43 -0.16
CA GLU A 110 -1.76 26.53 0.89
C GLU A 110 -1.78 25.26 1.77
N PRO A 111 -0.63 24.60 1.97
CA PRO A 111 -0.52 23.50 2.91
C PRO A 111 -0.65 23.98 4.36
N THR A 112 -1.81 23.67 4.95
CA THR A 112 -2.10 23.70 6.38
C THR A 112 -2.40 22.27 6.84
N PRO A 113 -2.30 21.93 8.13
CA PRO A 113 -2.65 20.58 8.60
C PRO A 113 -4.05 20.14 8.15
N GLU A 114 -5.03 21.04 8.19
CA GLU A 114 -6.42 20.79 7.77
C GLU A 114 -6.53 20.55 6.26
N SER A 115 -5.95 21.45 5.45
CA SER A 115 -6.02 21.32 3.99
C SER A 115 -5.23 20.10 3.50
N ALA A 116 -4.05 19.87 4.06
CA ALA A 116 -3.20 18.73 3.72
C ALA A 116 -3.83 17.41 4.14
N LEU A 117 -4.53 17.35 5.28
CA LEU A 117 -5.31 16.17 5.65
C LEU A 117 -6.41 15.87 4.63
N GLY A 118 -7.16 16.88 4.17
CA GLY A 118 -8.18 16.70 3.14
C GLY A 118 -7.62 16.14 1.83
N PHE A 119 -6.48 16.67 1.38
CA PHE A 119 -5.78 16.15 0.20
C PHE A 119 -5.20 14.75 0.44
N ALA A 120 -4.73 14.45 1.65
CA ALA A 120 -4.20 13.14 1.98
C ALA A 120 -5.29 12.06 2.03
N VAL A 121 -6.48 12.40 2.53
CA VAL A 121 -7.66 11.53 2.45
C VAL A 121 -8.02 11.28 0.98
N ALA A 122 -8.04 12.31 0.14
CA ALA A 122 -8.26 12.14 -1.30
C ALA A 122 -7.18 11.26 -1.96
N GLY A 123 -5.92 11.41 -1.55
CA GLY A 123 -4.82 10.55 -1.97
C GLY A 123 -5.04 9.08 -1.59
N PHE A 124 -5.40 8.82 -0.33
CA PHE A 124 -5.77 7.48 0.14
C PHE A 124 -6.93 6.88 -0.68
N LEU A 125 -7.99 7.66 -0.92
CA LEU A 125 -9.13 7.22 -1.71
C LEU A 125 -8.70 6.83 -3.13
N ALA A 126 -7.84 7.63 -3.76
CA ALA A 126 -7.39 7.40 -5.12
C ALA A 126 -6.41 6.23 -5.27
N VAL A 127 -5.35 6.17 -4.46
CA VAL A 127 -4.26 5.21 -4.69
C VAL A 127 -4.41 3.91 -3.90
N ALA A 128 -5.24 3.90 -2.84
CA ALA A 128 -5.39 2.74 -1.96
C ALA A 128 -6.82 2.20 -1.99
N LEU A 129 -7.81 3.00 -1.58
CA LEU A 129 -9.16 2.48 -1.36
C LEU A 129 -9.85 2.07 -2.67
N ALA A 130 -9.90 2.96 -3.68
CA ALA A 130 -10.59 2.64 -4.93
C ALA A 130 -9.96 1.43 -5.63
N PRO A 131 -8.63 1.35 -5.84
CA PRO A 131 -8.02 0.14 -6.39
C PRO A 131 -8.32 -1.13 -5.57
N ALA A 132 -8.33 -1.03 -4.23
CA ALA A 132 -8.58 -2.17 -3.33
C ALA A 132 -10.01 -2.71 -3.37
N VAL A 133 -10.98 -1.95 -3.90
CA VAL A 133 -12.34 -2.46 -4.14
C VAL A 133 -12.32 -3.57 -5.19
N GLY A 134 -11.46 -3.46 -6.21
CA GLY A 134 -11.30 -4.48 -7.25
C GLY A 134 -10.15 -5.46 -6.99
N LEU A 135 -9.02 -4.96 -6.49
CA LEU A 135 -7.81 -5.72 -6.21
C LEU A 135 -7.37 -5.46 -4.75
N PRO A 136 -8.02 -6.11 -3.76
CA PRO A 136 -7.68 -5.91 -2.36
C PRO A 136 -6.23 -6.34 -2.07
N PRO A 137 -5.57 -5.77 -1.03
CA PRO A 137 -4.23 -6.21 -0.65
C PRO A 137 -4.20 -7.71 -0.37
N GLU A 138 -3.29 -8.41 -1.04
CA GLU A 138 -3.21 -9.87 -1.01
C GLU A 138 -2.06 -10.34 -0.11
N LEU A 139 -2.23 -11.50 0.52
CA LEU A 139 -1.16 -12.15 1.26
C LEU A 139 -0.17 -12.81 0.30
N PRO A 140 1.09 -13.02 0.74
CA PRO A 140 1.99 -13.94 0.04
C PRO A 140 1.30 -15.29 -0.22
N GLY A 141 1.58 -15.87 -1.39
CA GLY A 141 1.05 -17.18 -1.77
C GLY A 141 -0.41 -17.18 -2.21
N SER A 142 -1.04 -16.01 -2.31
CA SER A 142 -2.32 -15.88 -3.00
C SER A 142 -2.15 -16.08 -4.50
N GLU A 143 -3.15 -16.73 -5.11
CA GLU A 143 -3.28 -16.76 -6.56
C GLU A 143 -3.62 -15.36 -7.05
N ALA A 144 -2.84 -14.85 -8.00
CA ALA A 144 -2.99 -13.48 -8.47
C ALA A 144 -2.98 -13.43 -10.00
N ALA A 145 -3.78 -12.50 -10.55
CA ALA A 145 -3.74 -12.19 -11.96
C ALA A 145 -2.34 -11.71 -12.39
N PRO A 146 -1.98 -11.80 -13.70
CA PRO A 146 -0.70 -11.34 -14.21
C PRO A 146 -0.33 -9.94 -13.70
N LEU A 147 0.89 -9.79 -13.19
CA LEU A 147 1.33 -8.57 -12.51
C LEU A 147 1.11 -7.30 -13.36
N ALA A 148 1.46 -7.35 -14.64
CA ALA A 148 1.29 -6.23 -15.57
C ALA A 148 -0.18 -5.79 -15.70
N ALA A 149 -1.13 -6.74 -15.73
CA ALA A 149 -2.55 -6.44 -15.80
C ALA A 149 -3.03 -5.75 -14.53
N ARG A 150 -2.62 -6.25 -13.35
CA ARG A 150 -2.94 -5.64 -12.05
C ARG A 150 -2.35 -4.23 -11.91
N GLN A 151 -1.12 -4.02 -12.35
CA GLN A 151 -0.47 -2.70 -12.34
C GLN A 151 -1.18 -1.71 -13.27
N ALA A 152 -1.51 -2.13 -14.49
CA ALA A 152 -2.26 -1.29 -15.43
C ALA A 152 -3.63 -0.91 -14.87
N TRP A 153 -4.35 -1.88 -14.30
CA TRP A 153 -5.63 -1.66 -13.63
C TRP A 153 -5.52 -0.69 -12.47
N TRP A 154 -4.51 -0.87 -11.61
CA TRP A 154 -4.26 -0.04 -10.45
C TRP A 154 -3.99 1.42 -10.88
N VAL A 155 -3.10 1.63 -11.86
CA VAL A 155 -2.78 2.98 -12.36
C VAL A 155 -4.02 3.64 -12.96
N MET A 156 -4.77 2.91 -13.79
CA MET A 156 -5.99 3.42 -14.42
C MET A 156 -7.05 3.82 -13.38
N THR A 157 -7.29 2.96 -12.37
CA THR A 157 -8.24 3.24 -11.28
C THR A 157 -7.77 4.43 -10.44
N ALA A 158 -6.49 4.49 -10.11
CA ALA A 158 -5.93 5.55 -9.27
C ALA A 158 -5.96 6.92 -9.96
N VAL A 159 -5.53 6.99 -11.22
CA VAL A 159 -5.55 8.23 -12.00
C VAL A 159 -6.98 8.70 -12.25
N SER A 160 -7.89 7.80 -12.63
CA SER A 160 -9.29 8.15 -12.87
C SER A 160 -9.97 8.65 -11.60
N THR A 161 -9.71 8.00 -10.46
CA THR A 161 -10.24 8.43 -9.16
C THR A 161 -9.66 9.77 -8.73
N ALA A 162 -8.35 9.98 -8.86
CA ALA A 162 -7.71 11.25 -8.53
C ALA A 162 -8.26 12.41 -9.38
N LEU A 163 -8.41 12.21 -10.69
CA LEU A 163 -8.99 13.19 -11.59
C LEU A 163 -10.47 13.44 -11.27
N GLY A 164 -11.24 12.39 -10.97
CA GLY A 164 -12.63 12.51 -10.57
C GLY A 164 -12.81 13.32 -9.30
N LEU A 165 -11.99 13.06 -8.27
CA LEU A 165 -11.96 13.84 -7.03
C LEU A 165 -11.55 15.29 -7.29
N TYR A 166 -10.60 15.56 -8.18
CA TYR A 166 -10.24 16.92 -8.58
C TYR A 166 -11.43 17.66 -9.20
N LEU A 167 -12.14 17.03 -10.14
CA LEU A 167 -13.30 17.65 -10.79
C LEU A 167 -14.44 17.93 -9.80
N ILE A 168 -14.66 17.03 -8.84
CA ILE A 168 -15.72 17.14 -7.84
C ILE A 168 -15.37 18.17 -6.76
N LEU A 169 -14.18 18.06 -6.16
CA LEU A 169 -13.81 18.79 -4.94
C LEU A 169 -13.13 20.14 -5.22
N VAL A 170 -12.48 20.28 -6.38
CA VAL A 170 -11.74 21.50 -6.75
C VAL A 170 -12.50 22.32 -7.78
N ARG A 171 -12.88 21.74 -8.94
CA ARG A 171 -13.56 22.48 -10.01
C ARG A 171 -15.00 22.85 -9.66
N ARG A 172 -15.75 21.94 -9.04
CA ARG A 172 -17.11 22.17 -8.49
C ARG A 172 -18.14 22.72 -9.48
N VAL A 173 -18.00 22.45 -10.77
CA VAL A 173 -19.01 22.78 -11.80
C VAL A 173 -19.91 21.56 -12.02
N ALA A 174 -21.23 21.74 -12.16
CA ALA A 174 -22.18 20.62 -12.26
C ALA A 174 -21.78 19.56 -13.31
N ILE A 175 -21.39 20.01 -14.52
CA ILE A 175 -20.94 19.09 -15.58
C ILE A 175 -19.63 18.37 -15.23
N THR A 176 -18.71 19.03 -14.53
CA THR A 176 -17.45 18.39 -14.10
C THR A 176 -17.66 17.43 -12.94
N ILE A 177 -18.65 17.69 -12.07
CA ILE A 177 -19.03 16.76 -11.00
C ILE A 177 -19.55 15.46 -11.62
N LEU A 178 -20.45 15.55 -12.60
CA LEU A 178 -20.94 14.37 -13.33
C LEU A 178 -19.78 13.62 -13.99
N GLY A 179 -18.92 14.32 -14.72
CA GLY A 179 -17.73 13.73 -15.33
C GLY A 179 -16.81 13.06 -14.31
N GLY A 180 -16.65 13.66 -13.11
CA GLY A 180 -15.84 13.10 -12.05
C GLY A 180 -16.43 11.82 -11.45
N LEU A 181 -17.76 11.75 -11.30
CA LEU A 181 -18.44 10.51 -10.89
C LEU A 181 -18.26 9.40 -11.93
N VAL A 182 -18.39 9.74 -13.22
CA VAL A 182 -18.15 8.80 -14.31
C VAL A 182 -16.70 8.28 -14.28
N LEU A 183 -15.72 9.15 -14.03
CA LEU A 183 -14.32 8.73 -13.91
C LEU A 183 -14.05 7.82 -12.70
N ILE A 184 -14.71 8.05 -11.57
CA ILE A 184 -14.55 7.18 -10.40
C ILE A 184 -15.19 5.81 -10.65
N VAL A 185 -16.37 5.77 -11.27
CA VAL A 185 -17.12 4.52 -11.49
C VAL A 185 -16.58 3.72 -12.68
N GLY A 186 -16.11 4.41 -13.72
CA GLY A 186 -15.68 3.83 -14.99
C GLY A 186 -14.70 2.65 -14.87
N PRO A 187 -13.60 2.76 -14.10
CA PRO A 187 -12.71 1.65 -13.82
C PRO A 187 -13.49 0.45 -13.32
N HIS A 188 -14.29 0.58 -12.26
CA HIS A 188 -15.01 -0.54 -11.65
C HIS A 188 -15.99 -1.26 -12.59
N LEU A 189 -16.56 -0.56 -13.58
CA LEU A 189 -17.41 -1.17 -14.59
C LEU A 189 -16.64 -2.05 -15.59
N ALA A 190 -15.36 -1.74 -15.83
CA ALA A 190 -14.51 -2.55 -16.72
C ALA A 190 -14.09 -3.89 -16.09
N GLY A 191 -14.23 -4.05 -14.76
CA GLY A 191 -13.86 -5.26 -14.02
C GLY A 191 -12.36 -5.41 -13.75
N ALA A 192 -11.99 -5.70 -12.50
CA ALA A 192 -10.60 -5.93 -12.13
C ALA A 192 -10.09 -7.25 -12.74
N PRO A 193 -8.78 -7.35 -13.07
CA PRO A 193 -8.21 -8.60 -13.58
C PRO A 193 -8.25 -9.69 -12.52
N GLU A 194 -8.89 -10.81 -12.83
CA GLU A 194 -9.03 -11.96 -11.93
C GLU A 194 -7.93 -13.01 -12.18
N ALA A 195 -7.56 -13.75 -11.12
CA ALA A 195 -6.74 -14.94 -11.26
C ALA A 195 -7.54 -16.05 -11.94
N ALA A 196 -6.86 -16.97 -12.63
CA ALA A 196 -7.50 -18.20 -13.10
C ALA A 196 -8.07 -18.97 -11.89
N GLU A 197 -9.23 -19.60 -12.03
CA GLU A 197 -9.93 -20.32 -10.95
C GLU A 197 -9.10 -21.52 -10.44
N THR A 198 -8.13 -21.25 -9.58
CA THR A 198 -7.34 -22.25 -8.86
C THR A 198 -7.71 -22.17 -7.39
N LYS A 199 -8.06 -23.32 -6.79
CA LYS A 199 -8.43 -23.38 -5.37
C LYS A 199 -7.21 -23.08 -4.50
N THR A 200 -7.16 -21.90 -3.89
CA THR A 200 -6.15 -21.57 -2.87
C THR A 200 -6.49 -22.29 -1.54
N ALA A 201 -5.49 -22.88 -0.88
CA ALA A 201 -5.63 -23.47 0.46
C ALA A 201 -5.73 -22.42 1.59
N LEU A 202 -5.55 -21.14 1.27
CA LEU A 202 -5.53 -20.02 2.21
C LEU A 202 -6.95 -19.70 2.70
N PRO A 203 -7.19 -19.65 4.02
CA PRO A 203 -8.51 -19.31 4.54
C PRO A 203 -8.96 -17.89 4.17
N ALA A 204 -10.15 -17.75 3.60
CA ALA A 204 -10.71 -16.46 3.17
C ALA A 204 -10.79 -15.43 4.32
N GLY A 205 -11.08 -15.87 5.55
CA GLY A 205 -11.10 -14.99 6.72
C GLY A 205 -9.73 -14.41 7.09
N LEU A 206 -8.64 -15.10 6.74
CA LEU A 206 -7.27 -14.61 6.96
C LEU A 206 -6.90 -13.57 5.90
N ALA A 207 -7.25 -13.83 4.63
CA ALA A 207 -7.11 -12.88 3.54
C ALA A 207 -7.92 -11.58 3.78
N ALA A 208 -9.18 -11.71 4.18
CA ALA A 208 -10.04 -10.55 4.48
C ALA A 208 -9.49 -9.70 5.64
N GLN A 209 -8.97 -10.34 6.70
CA GLN A 209 -8.32 -9.62 7.80
C GLN A 209 -7.07 -8.88 7.34
N PHE A 210 -6.27 -9.48 6.47
CA PHE A 210 -5.08 -8.83 5.93
C PHE A 210 -5.44 -7.62 5.06
N ALA A 211 -6.41 -7.77 4.16
CA ALA A 211 -6.90 -6.67 3.31
C ALA A 211 -7.41 -5.50 4.17
N ALA A 212 -8.25 -5.78 5.18
CA ALA A 212 -8.80 -4.77 6.06
C ALA A 212 -7.71 -4.04 6.88
N ARG A 213 -6.76 -4.79 7.47
CA ARG A 213 -5.67 -4.20 8.26
C ARG A 213 -4.72 -3.40 7.38
N SER A 214 -4.38 -3.87 6.18
CA SER A 214 -3.53 -3.15 5.22
C SER A 214 -4.16 -1.83 4.78
N LEU A 215 -5.47 -1.81 4.50
CA LEU A 215 -6.21 -0.57 4.23
C LEU A 215 -6.22 0.37 5.44
N GLY A 216 -6.41 -0.15 6.65
CA GLY A 216 -6.35 0.63 7.88
C GLY A 216 -4.97 1.29 8.10
N VAL A 217 -3.89 0.53 7.91
CA VAL A 217 -2.52 1.07 7.99
C VAL A 217 -2.28 2.12 6.90
N SER A 218 -2.76 1.88 5.67
CA SER A 218 -2.64 2.85 4.58
C SER A 218 -3.37 4.16 4.92
N PHE A 219 -4.60 4.10 5.43
CA PHE A 219 -5.35 5.27 5.87
C PHE A 219 -4.62 6.08 6.92
N VAL A 220 -4.10 5.42 7.96
CA VAL A 220 -3.32 6.09 9.03
C VAL A 220 -2.06 6.72 8.44
N THR A 221 -1.36 6.03 7.54
CA THR A 221 -0.15 6.53 6.88
C THR A 221 -0.45 7.83 6.13
N TRP A 222 -1.50 7.85 5.31
CA TRP A 222 -1.94 9.05 4.60
C TRP A 222 -2.33 10.18 5.56
N ALA A 223 -3.10 9.89 6.61
CA ALA A 223 -3.48 10.90 7.60
C ALA A 223 -2.24 11.53 8.27
N VAL A 224 -1.25 10.72 8.66
CA VAL A 224 0.01 11.21 9.24
C VAL A 224 0.80 12.02 8.23
N ILE A 225 0.91 11.57 6.97
CA ILE A 225 1.55 12.36 5.89
C ILE A 225 0.88 13.73 5.78
N GLY A 226 -0.45 13.79 5.68
CA GLY A 226 -1.19 15.04 5.53
C GLY A 226 -0.96 16.01 6.69
N LEU A 227 -1.20 15.55 7.92
CA LEU A 227 -1.04 16.37 9.13
C LEU A 227 0.41 16.85 9.31
N ALA A 228 1.38 15.94 9.19
CA ALA A 228 2.79 16.26 9.36
C ALA A 228 3.30 17.17 8.24
N PHE A 229 2.89 16.95 6.99
CA PHE A 229 3.29 17.79 5.86
C PHE A 229 2.78 19.22 6.03
N GLY A 230 1.49 19.38 6.36
CA GLY A 230 0.90 20.70 6.61
C GLY A 230 1.60 21.44 7.76
N TRP A 231 1.93 20.72 8.84
CA TRP A 231 2.65 21.30 9.98
C TRP A 231 4.10 21.70 9.63
N CYS A 232 4.88 20.78 9.06
CA CYS A 232 6.27 21.03 8.64
C CYS A 232 6.35 22.14 7.59
N TRP A 233 5.40 22.19 6.65
CA TRP A 233 5.35 23.25 5.65
C TRP A 233 5.26 24.62 6.29
N GLN A 234 4.38 24.82 7.28
CA GLN A 234 4.26 26.09 8.01
C GLN A 234 5.51 26.41 8.81
N MET A 235 6.07 25.43 9.53
CA MET A 235 7.27 25.61 10.34
C MET A 235 8.47 26.10 9.52
N PHE A 236 8.80 25.41 8.43
CA PHE A 236 9.90 25.80 7.54
C PHE A 236 9.62 27.08 6.72
N GLY A 237 8.36 27.52 6.67
CA GLY A 237 7.99 28.81 6.08
C GLY A 237 8.32 29.99 6.98
N ARG A 238 8.13 29.82 8.30
CA ARG A 238 8.39 30.87 9.31
C ARG A 238 9.87 31.15 9.48
N GLU A 239 10.71 30.11 9.47
CA GLU A 239 12.17 30.26 9.57
C GLU A 239 12.76 31.11 8.44
N ARG A 240 12.21 31.01 7.22
CA ARG A 240 12.66 31.82 6.07
C ARG A 240 12.15 33.26 6.08
N ALA A 241 11.08 33.55 6.82
CA ALA A 241 10.58 34.92 6.96
C ALA A 241 11.38 35.70 8.02
N ASN A 242 12.06 34.98 8.91
CA ASN A 242 12.85 35.55 10.01
C ASN A 242 14.37 35.57 9.74
N ALA A 243 14.81 35.09 8.57
CA ALA A 243 16.21 35.04 8.12
C ALA A 243 16.41 35.98 6.94
#